data_AF-A0A529NBW6-F1
#
_entry.id   AF-A0A529NBW6-F1
#
_cell.length_a   1.000
_cell.length_b   1.000
_cell.length_c   1.000
_cell.angle_alpha   90.00
_cell.angle_beta   90.00
_cell.angle_gamma   90.00
#
_symmetry.space_group_name_H-M   'P 1'
#
loop_
_entity.id
_entity.type
_entity.pdbx_description
1 polymer ?
#
loop_
_entity_poly.entity_id
_entity_poly.type
_entity_poly.pdbx_seq_one_letter_code
_entity_poly.pdbx_strand_id
1 'polypeptide(L)'
;MLVVCLGLPLAIVTLRSFSEPQWGWQNYAWFFGTPVNLTVLQRTFAISAWVTLVCLIAGYPYAYVMTAVGPKMRLVLILCVLVPFWVSGVVRTLAWVILLQDSGVINSV
;
A
#
# COMPACT_ATOMS: atom_id res chain seq x y z
N MET A 1 -15.38 6.47 -24.08
CA MET A 1 -16.20 6.07 -22.91
C MET A 1 -15.35 5.93 -21.63
N LEU A 2 -14.28 5.13 -21.60
CA LEU A 2 -13.42 4.95 -20.42
C LEU A 2 -12.72 6.24 -19.92
N VAL A 3 -12.15 7.05 -20.82
CA VAL A 3 -11.50 8.33 -20.47
C VAL A 3 -12.51 9.33 -19.89
N VAL A 4 -13.76 9.29 -20.35
CA VAL A 4 -14.83 10.17 -19.84
C VAL A 4 -15.28 9.72 -18.46
N CYS A 5 -15.52 8.41 -18.25
CA CYS A 5 -15.91 7.87 -16.95
C CYS A 5 -14.82 8.01 -15.86
N LEU A 6 -13.53 7.94 -16.21
CA LEU A 6 -12.41 8.13 -15.26
C LEU A 6 -11.98 9.60 -15.14
N GLY A 7 -12.03 10.35 -16.24
CA GLY A 7 -11.63 11.76 -16.28
C GLY A 7 -12.62 12.69 -15.57
N LEU A 8 -13.92 12.42 -15.67
CA LEU A 8 -14.97 13.21 -15.00
C LEU A 8 -14.82 13.25 -13.46
N PRO A 9 -14.69 12.13 -12.72
CA PRO A 9 -14.55 12.20 -11.26
C PRO A 9 -13.24 12.87 -10.84
N LEU A 10 -12.15 12.66 -11.58
CA LEU A 10 -10.88 13.35 -11.31
C LEU A 10 -11.00 14.86 -11.53
N ALA A 11 -11.65 15.28 -12.62
CA ALA A 11 -11.91 16.70 -12.89
C ALA A 11 -12.82 17.33 -11.84
N ILE A 12 -13.82 16.61 -11.35
CA ILE A 12 -14.70 17.08 -10.28
C ILE A 12 -13.92 17.21 -8.96
N VAL A 13 -13.07 16.25 -8.61
CA VAL A 13 -12.25 16.30 -7.38
C VAL A 13 -11.22 17.43 -7.43
N THR A 14 -10.60 17.68 -8.59
CA THR A 14 -9.69 18.82 -8.74
C THR A 14 -10.47 20.13 -8.66
N LEU A 15 -11.60 20.28 -9.37
CA LEU A 15 -12.43 21.49 -9.30
C LEU A 15 -12.99 21.75 -7.89
N ARG A 16 -13.35 20.70 -7.15
CA ARG A 16 -13.81 20.76 -5.75
C ARG A 16 -12.69 21.16 -4.79
N SER A 17 -11.45 20.71 -5.04
CA SER A 17 -10.28 21.12 -4.26
C SER A 17 -10.00 22.63 -4.33
N PHE A 18 -10.44 23.30 -5.40
CA PHE A 18 -10.31 24.75 -5.56
C PHE A 18 -11.57 25.55 -5.16
N SER A 19 -12.77 24.96 -5.16
CA SER A 19 -14.04 25.70 -5.05
C SER A 19 -14.76 25.61 -3.69
N GLU A 20 -14.54 24.59 -2.87
CA GLU A 20 -15.24 24.43 -1.57
C GLU A 20 -14.26 24.63 -0.39
N PRO A 21 -14.57 25.43 0.65
CA PRO A 21 -15.74 26.31 0.85
C PRO A 21 -15.55 27.74 0.31
N GLN A 22 -14.34 28.13 -0.08
CA GLN A 22 -13.98 29.46 -0.60
C GLN A 22 -12.97 29.30 -1.74
N TRP A 23 -13.15 30.06 -2.81
CA TRP A 23 -12.24 30.03 -3.96
C TRP A 23 -10.84 30.48 -3.55
N GLY A 24 -9.85 29.60 -3.67
CA GLY A 24 -8.45 29.96 -3.44
C GLY A 24 -7.54 28.81 -3.01
N TRP A 25 -6.32 29.18 -2.65
CA TRP A 25 -5.27 28.26 -2.18
C TRP A 25 -5.38 27.93 -0.68
N GLN A 26 -6.42 28.43 0.01
CA GLN A 26 -6.64 28.21 1.45
C GLN A 26 -6.75 26.72 1.80
N ASN A 27 -7.31 25.87 0.93
CA ASN A 27 -7.40 24.43 1.17
C ASN A 27 -6.03 23.76 1.26
N TYR A 28 -5.08 24.20 0.41
CA TYR A 28 -3.70 23.74 0.45
C TYR A 28 -2.96 24.32 1.67
N ALA A 29 -3.19 25.60 2.00
CA ALA A 29 -2.61 26.20 3.20
C ALA A 29 -3.13 25.55 4.50
N TRP A 30 -4.40 25.16 4.56
CA TRP A 30 -4.97 24.39 5.68
C TRP A 30 -4.40 22.97 5.76
N PHE A 31 -4.20 22.32 4.62
CA PHE A 31 -3.58 20.99 4.56
C PHE A 31 -2.17 20.99 5.13
N PHE A 32 -1.34 21.97 4.75
CA PHE A 32 0.04 22.11 5.27
C PHE A 32 0.11 22.79 6.65
N GLY A 33 -0.92 23.53 7.06
CA GLY A 33 -0.98 24.18 8.38
C GLY A 33 -1.43 23.24 9.51
N THR A 34 -2.10 22.13 9.18
CA THR A 34 -2.59 21.18 10.18
C THR A 34 -1.49 20.17 10.53
N PRO A 35 -0.99 20.13 11.79
CA PRO A 35 0.13 19.27 12.17
C PRO A 35 -0.19 17.78 12.02
N VAL A 36 -1.47 17.40 12.11
CA VAL A 36 -1.94 16.02 11.90
C VAL A 36 -1.68 15.55 10.47
N ASN A 37 -1.97 16.38 9.46
CA ASN A 37 -1.78 16.01 8.05
C ASN A 37 -0.31 15.84 7.71
N LEU A 38 0.55 16.73 8.22
CA LEU A 38 2.00 16.62 8.09
C LEU A 38 2.54 15.36 8.78
N THR A 39 2.03 15.04 9.96
CA THR A 39 2.43 13.82 10.68
C THR A 39 2.04 12.56 9.90
N VAL A 40 0.82 12.51 9.36
CA VAL A 40 0.37 11.39 8.53
C VAL A 40 1.23 11.29 7.27
N LEU A 41 1.49 12.40 6.58
CA LEU A 41 2.33 12.44 5.38
C LEU A 41 3.74 11.87 5.66
N GLN A 42 4.39 12.35 6.73
CA GLN A 42 5.71 11.87 7.15
C GLN A 42 5.67 10.40 7.52
N ARG A 43 4.65 9.94 8.25
CA ARG A 43 4.49 8.52 8.60
C ARG A 43 4.32 7.65 7.38
N THR A 44 3.46 8.02 6.43
CA THR A 44 3.26 7.26 5.19
C THR A 44 4.54 7.18 4.38
N PHE A 45 5.28 8.29 4.27
CA PHE A 45 6.56 8.31 3.56
C PHE A 45 7.64 7.46 4.27
N ALA A 46 7.71 7.54 5.60
CA ALA A 46 8.64 6.71 6.37
C ALA A 46 8.29 5.22 6.22
N ILE A 47 7.02 4.85 6.34
CA ILE A 47 6.57 3.46 6.18
C ILE A 47 6.87 2.96 4.78
N SER A 48 6.54 3.73 3.72
CA SER A 48 6.82 3.30 2.35
C SER A 48 8.32 3.15 2.10
N ALA A 49 9.15 4.06 2.60
CA ALA A 49 10.61 3.96 2.50
C ALA A 49 11.15 2.70 3.19
N TRP A 50 10.69 2.41 4.41
CA TRP A 50 11.05 1.19 5.13
C TRP A 50 10.62 -0.07 4.36
N VAL A 51 9.39 -0.09 3.86
CA VAL A 51 8.88 -1.22 3.06
C VAL A 51 9.71 -1.41 1.80
N THR A 52 10.03 -0.34 1.06
CA THR A 52 10.89 -0.40 -0.13
C THR A 52 12.27 -0.98 0.21
N LEU A 53 12.88 -0.55 1.31
CA LEU A 53 14.19 -1.03 1.74
C LEU A 53 14.16 -2.51 2.12
N VAL A 54 13.14 -2.93 2.88
CA VAL A 54 12.93 -4.35 3.23
C VAL A 54 12.67 -5.20 1.97
N CYS A 55 11.83 -4.72 1.05
CA CYS A 55 11.59 -5.38 -0.23
C CYS A 55 12.85 -5.49 -1.08
N LEU A 56 13.73 -4.49 -1.07
CA LEU A 56 14.99 -4.55 -1.80
C LEU A 56 15.93 -5.60 -1.19
N ILE A 57 16.09 -5.57 0.14
CA ILE A 57 16.95 -6.50 0.88
C ILE A 57 16.45 -7.95 0.77
N ALA A 58 15.15 -8.18 0.83
CA ALA A 58 14.57 -9.53 0.73
C ALA A 58 14.35 -9.98 -0.72
N GLY A 59 14.01 -9.06 -1.62
CA GLY A 59 13.72 -9.35 -3.02
C GLY A 59 14.98 -9.62 -3.85
N TYR A 60 16.10 -8.95 -3.55
CA TYR A 60 17.37 -9.18 -4.23
C TYR A 60 17.89 -10.63 -4.08
N PRO A 61 18.01 -11.22 -2.87
CA PRO A 61 18.43 -12.60 -2.72
C PRO A 61 17.41 -13.57 -3.31
N TYR A 62 16.11 -13.26 -3.22
CA TYR A 62 15.07 -14.06 -3.86
C TYR A 62 15.26 -14.14 -5.39
N ALA A 63 15.47 -12.99 -6.04
CA ALA A 63 15.74 -12.93 -7.47
C ALA A 63 17.03 -13.66 -7.85
N TYR A 64 18.08 -13.53 -7.04
CA TYR A 64 19.34 -14.23 -7.25
C TYR A 64 19.17 -15.76 -7.17
N VAL A 65 18.50 -16.27 -6.14
CA VAL A 65 18.21 -17.70 -5.98
C VAL A 65 17.40 -18.21 -7.17
N MET A 66 16.45 -17.41 -7.68
CA MET A 66 15.65 -17.78 -8.84
C MET A 66 16.47 -17.98 -10.12
N THR A 67 17.65 -17.36 -10.23
CA THR A 67 18.61 -17.59 -11.34
C THR A 67 19.52 -18.80 -11.10
N ALA A 68 19.73 -19.20 -9.85
CA ALA A 68 20.64 -20.27 -9.47
C ALA A 68 19.96 -21.66 -9.35
N VAL A 69 18.63 -21.72 -9.27
CA VAL A 69 17.89 -22.98 -9.07
C VAL A 69 17.39 -23.63 -10.38
N GLY A 70 17.23 -24.95 -10.36
CA GLY A 70 16.67 -25.72 -11.48
C GLY A 70 15.17 -25.43 -11.77
N PRO A 71 14.66 -25.86 -12.93
CA PRO A 71 13.33 -25.49 -13.44
C PRO A 71 12.16 -25.88 -12.51
N LYS A 72 12.26 -27.02 -11.80
CA LYS A 72 11.23 -27.47 -10.85
C LYS A 72 11.13 -26.55 -9.62
N MET A 73 12.27 -26.17 -9.04
CA MET A 73 12.31 -25.29 -7.87
C MET A 73 11.87 -23.86 -8.23
N ARG A 74 12.25 -23.36 -9.41
CA ARG A 74 11.78 -22.07 -9.92
C ARG A 74 10.26 -21.97 -9.98
N LEU A 75 9.57 -23.04 -10.39
CA LEU A 75 8.10 -23.08 -10.42
C LEU A 75 7.51 -22.94 -9.01
N VAL A 76 8.08 -23.62 -8.02
CA VAL A 76 7.66 -23.53 -6.61
C VAL A 76 7.84 -22.11 -6.07
N LEU A 77 9.00 -21.49 -6.33
CA LEU A 77 9.26 -20.11 -5.91
C LEU A 77 8.22 -19.14 -6.50
N ILE A 78 7.93 -19.25 -7.80
CA ILE A 78 6.90 -18.43 -8.47
C ILE A 78 5.54 -18.62 -7.79
N LEU A 79 5.13 -19.87 -7.53
CA LEU A 79 3.86 -20.16 -6.85
C LEU A 79 3.81 -19.52 -5.45
N CYS A 80 4.90 -19.59 -4.67
CA CYS A 80 4.98 -18.98 -3.35
C CYS A 80 4.77 -17.46 -3.36
N VAL A 81 5.15 -16.75 -4.42
CA VAL A 81 4.91 -15.30 -4.57
C VAL A 81 3.53 -15.02 -5.17
N LEU A 82 3.09 -15.87 -6.09
CA LEU A 82 1.83 -15.67 -6.79
C LEU A 82 0.62 -15.89 -5.85
N VAL A 83 0.70 -16.84 -4.92
CA VAL A 83 -0.35 -17.08 -3.91
C VAL A 83 -0.68 -15.82 -3.09
N PRO A 84 0.25 -15.18 -2.37
CA PRO A 84 -0.05 -13.97 -1.59
C PRO A 84 -0.35 -12.75 -2.45
N PHE A 85 0.10 -12.74 -3.71
CA PHE A 85 -0.28 -11.72 -4.69
C PHE A 85 -1.74 -11.86 -5.14
N TRP A 86 -2.23 -13.10 -5.29
CA TRP A 86 -3.61 -13.38 -5.70
C TRP A 86 -4.61 -13.21 -4.55
N VAL A 87 -4.17 -13.35 -3.30
CA VAL A 87 -4.99 -13.07 -2.12
C VAL A 87 -5.28 -11.57 -2.01
N SER A 88 -6.56 -11.20 -1.91
CA SER A 88 -6.98 -9.80 -1.81
C SER A 88 -6.41 -9.12 -0.55
N GLY A 89 -6.13 -7.82 -0.65
CA GLY A 89 -5.62 -7.04 0.48
C GLY A 89 -6.50 -7.14 1.73
N VAL A 90 -7.81 -7.27 1.55
CA VAL A 90 -8.80 -7.43 2.63
C VAL A 90 -8.56 -8.73 3.41
N VAL A 91 -8.37 -9.86 2.72
CA VAL A 91 -8.11 -11.15 3.37
C VAL A 91 -6.83 -11.08 4.20
N ARG A 92 -5.78 -10.43 3.67
CA ARG A 92 -4.52 -10.23 4.41
C ARG A 92 -4.75 -9.39 5.67
N THR A 93 -5.48 -8.28 5.57
CA THR A 93 -5.79 -7.41 6.72
C THR A 93 -6.59 -8.17 7.78
N LEU A 94 -7.63 -8.92 7.38
CA LEU A 94 -8.45 -9.70 8.32
C LEU A 94 -7.65 -10.86 8.95
N ALA A 95 -6.79 -11.53 8.20
CA ALA A 95 -5.93 -12.58 8.73
C ALA A 95 -5.00 -12.05 9.83
N TRP A 96 -4.38 -10.88 9.64
CA TRP A 96 -3.58 -10.24 10.69
C TRP A 96 -4.42 -9.90 11.92
N VAL A 97 -5.61 -9.34 11.73
CA VAL A 97 -6.52 -9.03 12.86
C VAL A 97 -6.88 -10.29 13.64
N ILE A 98 -7.26 -11.38 12.96
CA ILE A 98 -7.64 -12.65 13.61
C ILE A 98 -6.44 -13.28 14.34
N LEU A 99 -5.25 -13.23 13.74
CA LEU A 99 -4.03 -13.77 14.35
C LEU A 99 -3.61 -13.02 15.61
N LEU A 100 -3.79 -11.69 15.64
CA LEU A 100 -3.42 -10.81 16.76
C LEU A 100 -4.57 -10.54 17.75
N GLN A 101 -5.77 -11.04 17.50
CA GLN A 101 -6.90 -10.87 18.42
C GLN A 101 -6.60 -11.55 19.77
N ASP A 102 -7.22 -11.09 20.88
CA ASP A 102 -6.95 -11.60 22.24
C ASP A 102 -7.09 -13.12 22.41
N SER A 103 -7.90 -13.79 21.58
CA SER A 103 -8.06 -15.26 21.54
C SER A 103 -7.43 -15.91 20.30
N GLY A 104 -6.64 -15.15 19.54
CA GLY A 104 -5.95 -15.61 18.34
C GLY A 104 -4.80 -16.55 18.69
N VAL A 105 -4.39 -17.39 17.74
CA VAL A 105 -3.38 -18.45 17.93
C VAL A 105 -2.04 -17.93 18.49
N ILE A 106 -1.73 -16.66 18.27
CA ILE A 106 -0.50 -16.00 18.75
C ILE A 106 -0.66 -15.44 20.17
N ASN A 107 -1.86 -15.02 20.56
CA ASN A 107 -2.16 -14.43 21.89
C ASN A 107 -2.82 -15.42 22.87
N SER A 108 -3.21 -16.61 22.39
CA SER A 108 -3.78 -17.69 23.20
C SER A 108 -2.73 -18.55 23.90
N VAL A 109 -1.43 -18.24 23.73
CA VAL A 109 -0.31 -18.83 24.48
C VAL A 109 0.11 -17.92 25.64
#